data_AF-A0A346A456-F1
#
_entry.id   AF-A0A346A456-F1
#
_cell.length_a   1.000
_cell.length_b   1.000
_cell.length_c   1.000
_cell.angle_alpha   90.00
_cell.angle_beta   90.00
_cell.angle_gamma   90.00
#
_symmetry.space_group_name_H-M   'P 1'
#
loop_
_entity.id
_entity.type
_entity.pdbx_description
1 polymer ?
#
loop_
_entity_poly.entity_id
_entity_poly.type
_entity_poly.pdbx_seq_one_letter_code
_entity_poly.pdbx_strand_id
1 'polypeptide(L)'
;MAVVALPAVKAQAQSETDRLRDALRSATAQVRALEDQRTAVQAQLAEVTRARDALKNEVDAAKAQVKKVEADYRQAVREFNDRLEERNQTLEKWKEAYTEAATVARTKDSERAKFETESKTYKAGLNACTVKNKELVKVGRDLLERYDNLTIVDSVVAKEPLIGFQRVKVQNLLQDYGDKVLNQRVDP
;
A
#
# COMPACT_ATOMS: atom_id res chain seq x y z
N MET A 1 122.86 -35.85 -58.14
CA MET A 1 121.90 -36.83 -58.70
C MET A 1 121.09 -37.36 -57.54
N ALA A 2 119.86 -36.88 -57.37
CA ALA A 2 118.62 -37.51 -57.86
C ALA A 2 117.91 -38.08 -56.61
N VAL A 3 116.81 -37.43 -56.18
CA VAL A 3 115.42 -37.91 -56.38
C VAL A 3 115.09 -38.96 -55.30
N VAL A 4 114.07 -38.85 -54.44
CA VAL A 4 112.90 -37.98 -54.40
C VAL A 4 112.33 -37.99 -52.97
N ALA A 5 111.82 -36.85 -52.55
CA ALA A 5 111.05 -36.66 -51.34
C ALA A 5 109.69 -37.35 -51.43
N LEU A 6 109.24 -38.08 -50.40
CA LEU A 6 107.81 -38.23 -50.09
C LEU A 6 107.60 -38.87 -48.71
N PRO A 7 107.20 -38.08 -47.70
CA PRO A 7 106.15 -38.54 -46.79
C PRO A 7 104.94 -37.59 -46.72
N ALA A 8 104.96 -36.45 -47.42
CA ALA A 8 103.92 -35.41 -47.29
C ALA A 8 102.51 -35.86 -47.74
N VAL A 9 102.38 -36.83 -48.65
CA VAL A 9 101.08 -37.28 -49.18
C VAL A 9 100.31 -38.17 -48.19
N LYS A 10 100.98 -38.89 -47.28
CA LYS A 10 100.29 -39.72 -46.26
C LYS A 10 99.75 -38.91 -45.08
N ALA A 11 100.47 -37.85 -44.67
CA ALA A 11 100.05 -36.95 -43.59
C ALA A 11 98.83 -36.10 -44.00
N GLN A 12 98.75 -35.68 -45.27
CA GLN A 12 97.64 -34.87 -45.78
C GLN A 12 96.35 -35.68 -45.93
N ALA A 13 96.44 -36.94 -46.38
CA ALA A 13 95.30 -37.86 -46.43
C ALA A 13 94.78 -38.25 -45.03
N GLN A 14 95.67 -38.45 -44.05
CA GLN A 14 95.28 -38.69 -42.64
C GLN A 14 94.58 -37.45 -42.04
N SER A 15 95.09 -36.25 -42.28
CA SER A 15 94.48 -34.98 -41.85
C SER A 15 93.06 -34.76 -42.42
N GLU A 16 92.82 -35.11 -43.69
CA GLU A 16 91.47 -35.00 -44.29
C GLU A 16 90.50 -36.03 -43.70
N THR A 17 90.95 -37.27 -43.45
CA THR A 17 90.11 -38.29 -42.81
C THR A 17 89.74 -37.94 -41.36
N ASP A 18 90.64 -37.29 -40.62
CA ASP A 18 90.36 -36.87 -39.25
C ASP A 18 89.39 -35.68 -39.20
N ARG A 19 89.51 -34.72 -40.13
CA ARG A 19 88.52 -33.64 -40.29
C ARG A 19 87.12 -34.17 -40.64
N LEU A 20 87.02 -35.18 -41.51
CA LEU A 20 85.75 -35.82 -41.84
C LEU A 20 85.15 -36.57 -40.64
N ARG A 21 85.98 -37.20 -39.81
CA ARG A 21 85.52 -37.84 -38.56
C ARG A 21 85.02 -36.81 -37.55
N ASP A 22 85.70 -35.68 -37.40
CA ASP A 22 85.27 -34.60 -36.51
C ASP A 22 83.98 -33.93 -37.01
N ALA A 23 83.85 -33.71 -38.32
CA ALA A 23 82.62 -33.24 -38.93
C ALA A 23 81.46 -34.22 -38.71
N LEU A 24 81.70 -35.53 -38.84
CA LEU A 24 80.69 -36.56 -38.59
C LEU A 24 80.29 -36.62 -37.10
N ARG A 25 81.25 -36.51 -36.16
CA ARG A 25 80.97 -36.43 -34.72
C ARG A 25 80.13 -35.19 -34.39
N SER A 26 80.50 -34.04 -34.94
CA SER A 26 79.76 -32.78 -34.78
C SER A 26 78.35 -32.87 -35.35
N ALA A 27 78.17 -33.41 -36.55
CA ALA A 27 76.86 -33.62 -37.15
C ALA A 27 76.00 -34.59 -36.32
N THR A 28 76.60 -35.67 -35.80
CA THR A 28 75.89 -36.63 -34.92
C THR A 28 75.45 -35.98 -33.61
N ALA A 29 76.30 -35.13 -33.01
CA ALA A 29 75.93 -34.36 -31.81
C ALA A 29 74.81 -33.35 -32.09
N GLN A 30 74.84 -32.68 -33.25
CA GLN A 30 73.78 -31.76 -33.68
C GLN A 30 72.46 -32.48 -33.93
N VAL A 31 72.47 -33.66 -34.56
CA VAL A 31 71.25 -34.47 -34.77
C VAL A 31 70.64 -34.86 -33.43
N ARG A 32 71.44 -35.34 -32.46
CA ARG A 32 70.94 -35.65 -31.12
C ARG A 32 70.35 -34.43 -30.41
N ALA A 33 71.04 -33.29 -30.46
CA ALA A 33 70.55 -32.05 -29.87
C ALA A 33 69.22 -31.57 -30.50
N LEU A 34 69.06 -31.71 -31.82
CA LEU A 34 67.81 -31.40 -32.52
C LEU A 34 66.70 -32.41 -32.22
N GLU A 35 67.02 -33.69 -32.04
CA GLU A 35 66.06 -34.71 -31.60
C GLU A 35 65.57 -34.44 -30.17
N ASP A 36 66.47 -34.08 -29.25
CA ASP A 36 66.13 -33.67 -27.88
C ASP A 36 65.26 -32.39 -27.89
N GLN A 37 65.60 -31.40 -28.72
CA GLN A 37 64.77 -30.20 -28.88
C GLN A 37 63.39 -30.52 -29.47
N ARG A 38 63.31 -31.40 -30.48
CA ARG A 38 62.05 -31.82 -31.09
C ARG A 38 61.15 -32.51 -30.06
N THR A 39 61.70 -33.42 -29.26
CA THR A 39 60.94 -34.12 -28.21
C THR A 39 60.48 -33.15 -27.12
N ALA A 40 61.34 -32.20 -26.71
CA ALA A 40 60.97 -31.17 -25.75
C ALA A 40 59.85 -30.25 -26.26
N VAL A 41 59.93 -29.77 -27.51
CA VAL A 41 58.90 -28.92 -28.12
C VAL A 41 57.61 -29.71 -28.33
N GLN A 42 57.68 -30.98 -28.71
CA GLN A 42 56.49 -31.83 -28.87
C GLN A 42 55.78 -32.07 -27.53
N ALA A 43 56.54 -32.23 -26.44
CA ALA A 43 56.00 -32.32 -25.08
C ALA A 43 55.33 -31.00 -24.65
N GLN A 44 55.98 -29.85 -24.91
CA GLN A 44 55.40 -28.53 -24.63
C GLN A 44 54.13 -28.26 -25.44
N LEU A 45 54.10 -28.63 -26.73
CA LEU A 45 52.92 -28.46 -27.57
C LEU A 45 51.76 -29.31 -27.07
N ALA A 46 52.02 -30.55 -26.65
CA ALA A 46 51.00 -31.42 -26.05
C ALA A 46 50.43 -30.80 -24.76
N GLU A 47 51.29 -30.23 -23.91
CA GLU A 47 50.87 -29.61 -22.66
C GLU A 47 50.08 -28.32 -22.88
N VAL A 48 50.57 -27.43 -23.74
CA VAL A 48 49.85 -26.19 -24.12
C VAL A 48 48.50 -26.53 -24.77
N THR A 49 48.45 -27.58 -25.59
CA THR A 49 47.18 -28.02 -26.21
C THR A 49 46.19 -28.51 -25.15
N ARG A 50 46.63 -29.33 -24.20
CA ARG A 50 45.78 -29.77 -23.07
C ARG A 50 45.30 -28.60 -22.23
N ALA A 51 46.19 -27.68 -21.87
CA ALA A 51 45.84 -26.48 -21.11
C ALA A 51 44.84 -25.59 -21.87
N ARG A 52 45.03 -25.42 -23.19
CA ARG A 52 44.12 -24.67 -24.05
C ARG A 52 42.74 -25.32 -24.13
N ASP A 53 42.66 -26.64 -24.26
CA ASP A 53 41.39 -27.36 -24.29
C ASP A 53 40.67 -27.31 -22.93
N ALA A 54 41.41 -27.45 -21.82
CA ALA A 54 40.87 -27.29 -20.48
C ALA A 54 40.31 -25.88 -20.26
N LEU A 55 41.08 -24.85 -20.58
CA LEU A 55 40.66 -23.45 -20.43
C LEU A 55 39.46 -23.12 -21.33
N LYS A 56 39.40 -23.70 -22.53
CA LYS A 56 38.25 -23.55 -23.43
C LYS A 56 36.98 -24.14 -22.81
N ASN A 57 37.07 -25.34 -22.23
CA ASN A 57 35.94 -25.97 -21.54
C ASN A 57 35.48 -25.16 -20.33
N GLU A 58 36.42 -24.61 -19.54
CA GLU A 58 36.09 -23.73 -18.40
C GLU A 58 35.39 -22.45 -18.85
N VAL A 59 35.86 -21.81 -19.93
CA VAL A 59 35.23 -20.61 -20.50
C VAL A 59 33.82 -20.92 -21.01
N ASP A 60 33.62 -22.04 -21.69
CA ASP A 60 32.30 -22.43 -22.19
C ASP A 60 31.33 -22.76 -21.04
N ALA A 61 31.81 -23.44 -19.99
CA ALA A 61 31.04 -23.68 -18.77
C ALA A 61 30.69 -22.38 -18.05
N ALA A 62 31.64 -21.46 -17.88
CA ALA A 62 31.42 -20.16 -17.26
C ALA A 62 30.41 -19.32 -18.06
N LYS A 63 30.49 -19.31 -19.39
CA LYS A 63 29.52 -18.64 -20.26
C LYS A 63 28.12 -19.23 -20.12
N ALA A 64 28.00 -20.55 -20.04
CA ALA A 64 26.72 -21.21 -19.81
C ALA A 64 26.12 -20.82 -18.45
N GLN A 65 26.96 -20.78 -17.40
CA GLN A 65 26.54 -20.38 -16.06
C GLN A 65 26.10 -18.91 -16.02
N VAL A 66 26.84 -18.00 -16.65
CA VAL A 66 26.47 -16.57 -16.72
C VAL A 66 25.13 -16.40 -17.42
N LYS A 67 24.91 -17.07 -18.56
CA LYS A 67 23.61 -17.02 -19.27
C LYS A 67 22.45 -17.51 -18.41
N LYS A 68 22.68 -18.58 -17.64
CA LYS A 68 21.68 -19.11 -16.70
C LYS A 68 21.37 -18.11 -15.59
N VAL A 69 22.39 -17.59 -14.91
CA VAL A 69 22.22 -16.61 -13.83
C VAL A 69 21.53 -15.34 -14.34
N GLU A 70 21.85 -14.88 -15.55
CA GLU A 70 21.22 -13.71 -16.15
C GLU A 70 19.73 -13.97 -16.50
N ALA A 71 19.39 -15.19 -16.95
CA ALA A 71 18.01 -15.60 -17.18
C ALA A 71 17.22 -15.67 -15.86
N ASP A 72 17.78 -16.33 -14.85
CA ASP A 72 17.19 -16.48 -13.52
C ASP A 72 16.99 -15.11 -12.86
N TYR A 73 17.99 -14.23 -12.95
CA TYR A 73 17.91 -12.86 -12.44
C TYR A 73 16.81 -12.05 -13.14
N ARG A 74 16.73 -12.11 -14.47
CA ARG A 74 15.65 -11.44 -15.22
C ARG A 74 14.27 -11.95 -14.83
N GLN A 75 14.14 -13.27 -14.59
CA GLN A 75 12.89 -13.85 -14.11
C GLN A 75 12.56 -13.36 -12.71
N ALA A 76 13.51 -13.42 -11.78
CA ALA A 76 13.33 -12.96 -10.40
C ALA A 76 12.93 -11.47 -10.33
N VAL A 77 13.53 -10.62 -11.16
CA VAL A 77 13.17 -9.20 -11.25
C VAL A 77 11.74 -9.01 -11.77
N ARG A 78 11.33 -9.75 -12.80
CA ARG A 78 9.95 -9.70 -13.31
C ARG A 78 8.96 -10.12 -12.23
N GLU A 79 9.17 -11.28 -11.62
CA GLU A 79 8.30 -11.77 -10.54
C GLU A 79 8.26 -10.82 -9.34
N PHE A 80 9.38 -10.19 -9.00
CA PHE A 80 9.42 -9.18 -7.94
C PHE A 80 8.58 -7.95 -8.29
N ASN A 81 8.71 -7.43 -9.52
CA ASN A 81 7.93 -6.29 -9.97
C ASN A 81 6.43 -6.61 -10.05
N ASP A 82 6.06 -7.78 -10.53
CA ASP A 82 4.66 -8.22 -10.60
C ASP A 82 4.04 -8.31 -9.19
N ARG A 83 4.77 -8.90 -8.23
CA ARG A 83 4.34 -8.93 -6.82
C ARG A 83 4.25 -7.54 -6.22
N LEU A 84 5.19 -6.65 -6.53
CA LEU A 84 5.17 -5.28 -6.03
C LEU A 84 3.93 -4.53 -6.53
N GLU A 85 3.59 -4.70 -7.81
CA GLU A 85 2.40 -4.11 -8.41
C GLU A 85 1.12 -4.66 -7.78
N GLU A 86 1.01 -5.99 -7.61
CA GLU A 86 -0.12 -6.62 -6.94
C GLU A 86 -0.30 -6.11 -5.49
N ARG A 87 0.81 -5.96 -4.76
CA ARG A 87 0.79 -5.40 -3.40
C ARG A 87 0.36 -3.94 -3.41
N ASN A 88 0.84 -3.12 -4.34
CA ASN A 88 0.44 -1.72 -4.47
C ASN A 88 -1.05 -1.59 -4.76
N GLN A 89 -1.58 -2.37 -5.71
CA GLN A 89 -3.02 -2.39 -6.01
C GLN A 89 -3.85 -2.83 -4.80
N THR A 90 -3.36 -3.82 -4.05
CA THR A 90 -4.02 -4.25 -2.81
C THR A 90 -4.02 -3.13 -1.79
N LEU A 91 -2.88 -2.46 -1.56
CA LEU A 91 -2.79 -1.33 -0.62
C LEU A 91 -3.72 -0.19 -1.00
N GLU A 92 -3.83 0.17 -2.28
CA GLU A 92 -4.76 1.21 -2.72
C GLU A 92 -6.21 0.80 -2.48
N LYS A 93 -6.61 -0.43 -2.80
CA LYS A 93 -7.95 -0.95 -2.47
C LYS A 93 -8.24 -0.91 -0.96
N TRP A 94 -7.26 -1.26 -0.13
CA TRP A 94 -7.40 -1.19 1.31
C TRP A 94 -7.55 0.25 1.82
N LYS A 95 -6.81 1.20 1.23
CA LYS A 95 -6.96 2.63 1.55
C LYS A 95 -8.35 3.13 1.17
N GLU A 96 -8.82 2.84 -0.04
CA GLU A 96 -10.16 3.20 -0.51
C GLU A 96 -11.26 2.62 0.39
N ALA A 97 -11.19 1.33 0.70
CA ALA A 97 -12.15 0.69 1.60
C ALA A 97 -12.13 1.33 3.00
N TYR A 98 -10.95 1.69 3.52
CA TYR A 98 -10.83 2.33 4.82
C TYR A 98 -11.37 3.76 4.82
N THR A 99 -11.11 4.55 3.76
CA THR A 99 -11.65 5.92 3.66
C THR A 99 -13.16 5.92 3.48
N GLU A 100 -13.71 4.96 2.73
CA GLU A 100 -15.15 4.75 2.61
C GLU A 100 -15.76 4.37 3.97
N ALA A 101 -15.19 3.39 4.66
CA ALA A 101 -15.66 2.98 5.99
C ALA A 101 -15.63 4.13 7.00
N ALA A 102 -14.55 4.94 7.01
CA ALA A 102 -14.45 6.12 7.87
C ALA A 102 -15.51 7.19 7.51
N THR A 103 -15.81 7.36 6.22
CA THR A 103 -16.84 8.28 5.75
C THR A 103 -18.22 7.82 6.19
N VAL A 104 -18.54 6.53 6.00
CA VAL A 104 -19.81 5.94 6.44
C VAL A 104 -19.97 6.07 7.96
N ALA A 105 -18.92 5.80 8.75
CA ALA A 105 -18.95 5.95 10.20
C ALA A 105 -19.27 7.41 10.61
N ARG A 106 -18.55 8.39 10.05
CA ARG A 106 -18.80 9.82 10.33
C ARG A 106 -20.22 10.26 9.94
N THR A 107 -20.71 9.81 8.80
CA THR A 107 -22.07 10.09 8.35
C THR A 107 -23.09 9.50 9.32
N LYS A 108 -22.92 8.24 9.74
CA LYS A 108 -23.81 7.58 10.69
C LYS A 108 -23.79 8.24 12.06
N ASP A 109 -22.63 8.69 12.54
CA ASP A 109 -22.53 9.42 13.80
C ASP A 109 -23.24 10.79 13.72
N SER A 110 -23.10 11.50 12.60
CA SER A 110 -23.82 12.75 12.34
C SER A 110 -25.34 12.54 12.28
N GLU A 111 -25.81 11.51 11.58
CA GLU A 111 -27.23 11.12 11.53
C GLU A 111 -27.76 10.77 12.93
N ARG A 112 -27.00 9.98 13.71
CA ARG A 112 -27.37 9.63 15.09
C ARG A 112 -27.50 10.88 15.97
N ALA A 113 -26.55 11.81 15.90
CA ALA A 113 -26.60 13.05 16.67
C ALA A 113 -27.80 13.92 16.29
N LYS A 114 -28.14 13.99 14.99
CA LYS A 114 -29.36 14.68 14.52
C LYS A 114 -30.63 14.03 15.07
N PHE A 115 -30.77 12.72 14.92
CA PHE A 115 -31.94 12.00 15.43
C PHE A 115 -32.07 12.07 16.96
N GLU A 116 -30.95 12.07 17.68
CA GLU A 116 -30.97 12.25 19.13
C GLU A 116 -31.46 13.65 19.51
N THR A 117 -31.01 14.67 18.78
CA THR A 117 -31.44 16.06 18.99
C THR A 117 -32.92 16.22 18.68
N GLU A 118 -33.38 15.72 17.52
CA GLU A 118 -34.80 15.73 17.14
C GLU A 118 -35.65 14.98 18.17
N SER A 119 -35.21 13.80 18.61
CA SER A 119 -35.92 13.03 19.64
C SER A 119 -36.05 13.80 20.95
N LYS A 120 -34.99 14.50 21.38
CA LYS A 120 -35.02 15.37 22.56
C LYS A 120 -36.01 16.52 22.39
N THR A 121 -35.99 17.20 21.23
CA THR A 121 -36.93 18.29 20.92
C THR A 121 -38.38 17.80 20.90
N TYR A 122 -38.67 16.68 20.22
CA TYR A 122 -40.01 16.09 20.20
C TYR A 122 -40.50 15.69 21.60
N LYS A 123 -39.64 15.06 22.41
CA LYS A 123 -39.97 14.72 23.80
C LYS A 123 -40.27 15.96 24.64
N ALA A 124 -39.48 17.02 24.49
CA ALA A 124 -39.70 18.28 25.19
C ALA A 124 -41.04 18.92 24.76
N GLY A 125 -41.33 18.98 23.46
CA GLY A 125 -42.60 19.49 22.93
C GLY A 125 -43.81 18.69 23.39
N LEU A 126 -43.72 17.35 23.40
CA LEU A 126 -44.78 16.48 23.89
C LEU A 126 -45.05 16.69 25.39
N ASN A 127 -43.99 16.84 26.18
CA ASN A 127 -44.10 17.14 27.61
C ASN A 127 -44.76 18.51 27.84
N ALA A 128 -44.34 19.54 27.09
CA ALA A 128 -44.96 20.86 27.15
C ALA A 128 -46.45 20.81 26.79
N CYS A 129 -46.80 20.16 25.68
CA CYS A 129 -48.19 19.95 25.28
C CYS A 129 -49.00 19.22 26.36
N THR A 130 -48.44 18.18 26.96
CA THR A 130 -49.11 17.43 28.04
C THR A 130 -49.37 18.30 29.26
N VAL A 131 -48.40 19.11 29.68
CA VAL A 131 -48.55 20.02 30.83
C VAL A 131 -49.58 21.12 30.52
N LYS A 132 -49.45 21.78 29.37
CA LYS A 132 -50.36 22.84 28.93
C LYS A 132 -51.80 22.35 28.75
N ASN A 133 -51.99 21.16 28.21
CA ASN A 133 -53.31 20.54 28.07
C ASN A 133 -53.93 20.27 29.45
N LYS A 134 -53.17 19.73 30.41
CA LYS A 134 -53.65 19.55 31.79
C LYS A 134 -54.09 20.87 32.42
N GLU A 135 -53.32 21.94 32.25
CA GLU A 135 -53.69 23.27 32.74
C GLU A 135 -54.91 23.84 32.02
N LEU A 136 -55.02 23.66 30.70
CA LEU A 136 -56.19 24.09 29.93
C LEU A 136 -57.47 23.38 30.39
N VAL A 137 -57.40 22.08 30.71
CA VAL A 137 -58.52 21.34 31.29
C VAL A 137 -58.93 21.90 32.65
N LYS A 138 -57.97 22.30 33.51
CA LYS A 138 -58.28 22.96 34.79
C LYS A 138 -58.97 24.30 34.57
N VAL A 139 -58.40 25.17 33.72
CA VAL A 139 -59.00 26.46 33.36
C VAL A 139 -60.42 26.28 32.83
N GLY A 140 -60.65 25.27 31.98
CA GLY A 140 -61.97 24.94 31.47
C GLY A 140 -62.96 24.51 32.55
N ARG A 141 -62.53 23.68 33.52
CA ARG A 141 -63.36 23.29 34.67
C ARG A 141 -63.69 24.48 35.56
N ASP A 142 -62.70 25.31 35.87
CA ASP A 142 -62.89 26.52 36.68
C ASP A 142 -63.87 27.50 36.00
N LEU A 143 -63.83 27.60 34.67
CA LEU A 143 -64.78 28.44 33.91
C LEU A 143 -66.21 27.91 34.01
N LEU A 144 -66.40 26.59 33.85
CA LEU A 144 -67.69 25.94 33.98
C LEU A 144 -68.27 26.14 35.39
N GLU A 145 -67.46 25.96 36.43
CA GLU A 145 -67.87 26.18 37.82
C GLU A 145 -68.31 27.62 38.07
N ARG A 146 -67.58 28.62 37.53
CA ARG A 146 -67.99 30.03 37.66
C ARG A 146 -69.25 30.35 36.88
N TYR A 147 -69.45 29.75 35.72
CA TYR A 147 -70.67 29.91 34.94
C TYR A 147 -71.90 29.33 35.67
N ASP A 148 -71.75 28.17 36.30
CA ASP A 148 -72.81 27.55 37.10
C ASP A 148 -73.18 28.42 38.31
N ASN A 149 -72.17 28.91 39.04
CA ASN A 149 -72.36 29.83 40.16
C ASN A 149 -73.00 31.17 39.76
N LEU A 150 -72.64 31.75 38.61
CA LEU A 150 -73.30 32.95 38.07
C LEU A 150 -74.78 32.67 37.79
N THR A 151 -75.11 31.52 37.20
CA THR A 151 -76.50 31.12 36.94
C THR A 151 -77.32 31.02 38.23
N ILE A 152 -76.73 30.47 39.29
CA ILE A 152 -77.38 30.35 40.61
C ILE A 152 -77.61 31.74 41.23
N VAL A 153 -76.61 32.63 41.20
CA VAL A 153 -76.72 33.98 41.78
C VAL A 153 -77.65 34.88 40.96
N ASP A 154 -77.58 34.84 39.62
CA ASP A 154 -78.44 35.65 38.75
C ASP A 154 -79.91 35.18 38.81
N SER A 155 -80.18 33.90 39.09
CA SER A 155 -81.56 33.43 39.36
C SER A 155 -82.18 34.05 40.62
N VAL A 156 -81.35 34.52 41.56
CA VAL A 156 -81.76 35.18 42.81
C VAL A 156 -81.83 36.71 42.64
N VAL A 157 -81.07 37.30 41.71
CA VAL A 157 -80.87 38.76 41.55
C VAL A 157 -81.73 39.40 40.45
N ALA A 158 -82.59 38.64 39.76
CA ALA A 158 -83.43 39.08 38.63
C ALA A 158 -84.47 40.20 38.89
N LYS A 159 -84.32 41.03 39.94
CA LYS A 159 -85.26 42.08 40.33
C LYS A 159 -84.70 43.51 40.46
N GLU A 160 -83.43 43.81 40.13
CA GLU A 160 -82.90 45.18 40.25
C GLU A 160 -82.18 45.77 39.02
N PRO A 161 -82.25 47.11 38.80
CA PRO A 161 -81.78 47.79 37.58
C PRO A 161 -80.28 48.15 37.60
N LEU A 162 -79.42 47.23 38.05
CA LEU A 162 -77.95 47.39 38.21
C LEU A 162 -77.12 46.72 37.08
N ILE A 163 -77.71 46.58 35.89
CA ILE A 163 -77.24 45.73 34.78
C ILE A 163 -75.83 46.12 34.26
N GLY A 164 -75.42 47.38 34.43
CA GLY A 164 -74.11 47.88 33.97
C GLY A 164 -72.91 47.25 34.71
N PHE A 165 -72.98 47.11 36.05
CA PHE A 165 -71.87 46.57 36.85
C PHE A 165 -71.69 45.06 36.67
N GLN A 166 -72.78 44.30 36.56
CA GLN A 166 -72.74 42.87 36.24
C GLN A 166 -72.14 42.62 34.85
N ARG A 167 -72.48 43.45 33.85
CA ARG A 167 -71.90 43.35 32.50
C ARG A 167 -70.38 43.51 32.50
N VAL A 168 -69.85 44.50 33.22
CA VAL A 168 -68.39 44.71 33.34
C VAL A 168 -67.72 43.54 34.07
N LYS A 169 -68.33 43.00 35.13
CA LYS A 169 -67.80 41.81 35.82
C LYS A 169 -67.71 40.59 34.90
N VAL A 170 -68.73 40.34 34.08
CA VAL A 170 -68.73 39.25 33.10
C VAL A 170 -67.69 39.48 32.00
N GLN A 171 -67.55 40.72 31.51
CA GLN A 171 -66.51 41.06 30.53
C GLN A 171 -65.09 40.85 31.09
N ASN A 172 -64.82 41.30 32.32
CA ASN A 172 -63.53 41.08 32.98
C ASN A 172 -63.25 39.59 33.21
N LEU A 173 -64.28 38.81 33.55
CA LEU A 173 -64.15 37.36 33.69
C LEU A 173 -63.81 36.69 32.35
N LEU A 174 -64.54 37.04 31.28
CA LEU A 174 -64.26 36.53 29.95
C LEU A 174 -62.85 36.89 29.48
N GLN A 175 -62.38 38.10 29.77
CA GLN A 175 -61.03 38.54 29.44
C GLN A 175 -59.97 37.74 30.23
N ASP A 176 -60.12 37.60 31.56
CA ASP A 176 -59.19 36.84 32.40
C ASP A 176 -59.11 35.37 31.98
N TYR A 177 -60.24 34.74 31.66
CA TYR A 177 -60.23 33.37 31.15
C TYR A 177 -59.71 33.26 29.70
N GLY A 178 -59.94 34.28 28.86
CA GLY A 178 -59.33 34.40 27.55
C GLY A 178 -57.80 34.43 27.64
N ASP A 179 -57.26 35.23 28.55
CA ASP A 179 -55.83 35.33 28.82
C ASP A 179 -55.27 34.01 29.37
N LYS A 180 -55.99 33.35 30.28
CA LYS A 180 -55.62 32.01 30.79
C LYS A 180 -55.54 30.96 29.70
N VAL A 181 -56.50 30.95 28.77
CA VAL A 181 -56.49 30.02 27.62
C VAL A 181 -55.33 30.34 26.68
N LEU A 182 -55.11 31.62 26.36
CA LEU A 182 -53.99 32.07 25.53
C LEU A 182 -52.64 31.67 26.14
N ASN A 183 -52.49 31.80 27.46
CA ASN A 183 -51.29 31.37 28.18
C ASN A 183 -51.03 29.86 28.11
N GLN A 184 -52.04 29.03 27.79
CA GLN A 184 -51.87 27.59 27.60
C GLN A 184 -51.68 27.17 26.14
N ARG A 185 -51.68 28.10 25.20
CA ARG A 185 -51.38 27.81 23.80
C ARG A 185 -49.95 27.29 23.68
N VAL A 186 -49.77 26.25 22.87
CA VAL A 186 -48.45 25.74 22.48
C VAL A 186 -48.18 26.24 21.07
N ASP A 187 -47.06 26.94 20.90
CA ASP A 187 -46.58 27.34 19.58
C ASP A 187 -45.65 26.23 19.01
N PRO A 188 -45.67 26.03 17.68
CA PRO A 188 -44.93 24.96 17.01
C PRO A 188 -43.41 25.14 17.03
#